data_AF-A0A353G128-F1
#
_entry.id   AF-A0A353G128-F1
#
_cell.length_a   1.000
_cell.length_b   1.000
_cell.length_c   1.000
_cell.angle_alpha   90.00
_cell.angle_beta   90.00
_cell.angle_gamma   90.00
#
_symmetry.space_group_name_H-M   'P 1'
#
loop_
_entity.id
_entity.type
_entity.pdbx_description
1 polymer ?
#
loop_
_entity_poly.entity_id
_entity_poly.type
_entity_poly.pdbx_seq_one_letter_code
_entity_poly.pdbx_strand_id
1 'polypeptide(L)'
;MNTLKTLGRVCLTLLMVVAAMFVGSHLWHYYMEEPWTRDARVRADVVDVAPDVTGLVSDVFVKDNQTVHKGDVLFRVDRRRFELALAQSEASLAQAKATLDLAVTERQRQERLGDSGSEQNREKAVGTEQQDLAAYNQALASRDIAKLDLERTDVKSTVNGSVTNLDLQPGDFVTRGTAKVAVVDSDSLRIEAYFEENKLPRIQPGDRAVVKMMGVNEDLEGHVDSIATGIDDRERTSSSGLLANINPTFTWVRLAQRVPVRIHLDKVPEGTKLISGRTVTVDIQPKGR
;
A
#
# COMPACT_ATOMS: atom_id res chain seq x y z
N MET A 1 61.25 51.74 12.26
CA MET A 1 60.68 50.83 13.27
C MET A 1 59.14 50.87 13.36
N ASN A 2 58.45 51.86 12.78
CA ASN A 2 56.97 51.90 12.75
C ASN A 2 56.36 51.13 11.58
N THR A 3 57.04 51.05 10.43
CA THR A 3 56.58 50.32 9.24
C THR A 3 56.42 48.82 9.48
N LEU A 4 57.34 48.21 10.25
CA LEU A 4 57.28 46.79 10.60
C LEU A 4 56.09 46.46 11.54
N LYS A 5 55.77 47.38 12.46
CA LYS A 5 54.60 47.26 13.36
C LYS A 5 53.28 47.47 12.63
N THR A 6 53.21 48.40 11.67
CA THR A 6 52.04 48.56 10.81
C THR A 6 51.87 47.39 9.85
N LEU A 7 52.96 46.85 9.29
CA LEU A 7 52.93 45.65 8.44
C LEU A 7 52.39 44.45 9.21
N GLY A 8 52.86 44.24 10.46
CA GLY A 8 52.37 43.18 11.32
C GLY A 8 50.87 43.29 11.65
N ARG A 9 50.37 44.51 11.89
CA ARG A 9 48.94 44.77 12.11
C ARG A 9 48.10 44.52 10.85
N VAL A 10 48.60 44.92 9.68
CA VAL A 10 47.93 44.67 8.39
C VAL A 10 47.87 43.17 8.09
N CYS A 11 48.97 42.44 8.28
CA CYS A 11 48.99 40.98 8.14
C CYS A 11 48.02 40.29 9.10
N LEU A 12 47.95 40.73 10.37
CA LEU A 12 47.00 40.18 11.34
C LEU A 12 45.54 40.41 10.91
N THR A 13 45.19 41.63 10.48
CA THR A 13 43.83 41.93 10.00
C THR A 13 43.47 41.14 8.74
N LEU A 14 44.44 40.97 7.82
CA LEU A 14 44.21 40.26 6.57
C LEU A 14 44.04 38.75 6.82
N LEU A 15 44.81 38.18 7.76
CA LEU A 15 44.66 36.80 8.20
C LEU A 15 43.30 36.57 8.88
N MET A 16 42.84 37.51 9.70
CA MET A 16 41.52 37.44 10.34
C MET A 16 40.37 37.52 9.32
N VAL A 17 40.52 38.37 8.29
CA VAL A 17 39.55 38.46 7.19
C VAL A 17 39.52 37.18 6.36
N VAL A 18 40.67 36.58 6.05
CA VAL A 18 40.75 35.30 5.34
C VAL A 18 40.11 34.17 6.16
N ALA A 19 40.37 34.12 7.47
CA ALA A 19 39.74 33.15 8.37
C ALA A 19 38.22 33.34 8.42
N ALA A 20 37.74 34.59 8.50
CA ALA A 20 36.31 34.89 8.47
C ALA A 20 35.66 34.49 7.14
N MET A 21 36.31 34.74 5.99
CA MET A 21 35.83 34.28 4.68
C MET A 21 35.79 32.75 4.60
N PHE A 22 36.80 32.07 5.13
CA PHE A 22 36.85 30.60 5.14
C PHE A 22 35.72 30.01 6.00
N VAL A 23 35.53 30.50 7.22
CA VAL A 23 34.44 30.07 8.11
C VAL A 23 33.07 30.38 7.50
N GLY A 24 32.91 31.58 6.91
CA GLY A 24 31.68 31.98 6.24
C GLY A 24 31.35 31.09 5.05
N SER A 25 32.34 30.79 4.20
CA SER A 25 32.18 29.86 3.06
C SER A 25 31.88 28.44 3.53
N HIS A 26 32.54 27.96 4.58
CA HIS A 26 32.30 26.62 5.10
C HIS A 26 30.90 26.47 5.70
N LEU A 27 30.45 27.45 6.50
CA LEU A 27 29.09 27.50 7.03
C LEU A 27 28.06 27.61 5.89
N TRP A 28 28.34 28.38 4.85
CA TRP A 28 27.47 28.47 3.69
C TRP A 28 27.31 27.12 2.99
N HIS A 29 28.41 26.41 2.72
CA HIS A 29 28.36 25.07 2.15
C HIS A 29 27.55 24.10 3.03
N TYR A 30 27.80 24.08 4.34
CA TYR A 30 27.11 23.19 5.29
C TYR A 30 25.60 23.45 5.39
N TYR A 31 25.19 24.72 5.49
CA TYR A 31 23.77 25.06 5.66
C TYR A 31 23.00 25.11 4.34
N MET A 32 23.62 25.62 3.28
CA MET A 32 22.94 25.91 2.02
C MET A 32 23.06 24.77 1.00
N GLU A 33 24.16 24.01 0.99
CA GLU A 33 24.45 23.06 -0.08
C GLU A 33 24.45 21.59 0.34
N GLU A 34 24.78 21.27 1.59
CA GLU A 34 24.76 19.88 2.03
C GLU A 34 23.34 19.31 2.05
N PRO A 35 23.13 18.10 1.48
CA PRO A 35 21.82 17.51 1.30
C PRO A 35 21.34 16.85 2.60
N TRP A 36 21.03 17.67 3.60
CA TRP A 36 20.31 17.28 4.80
C TRP A 36 18.95 17.99 4.89
N THR A 37 17.98 17.31 5.51
CA THR A 37 16.66 17.85 5.83
C THR A 37 16.19 17.37 7.19
N ARG A 38 15.50 18.25 7.92
CA ARG A 38 14.76 17.91 9.15
C ARG A 38 13.29 17.61 8.88
N ASP A 39 12.84 17.90 7.66
CA ASP A 39 11.48 17.62 7.23
C ASP A 39 11.46 16.25 6.57
N ALA A 40 11.58 15.21 7.39
CA ALA A 40 11.44 13.84 6.95
C ALA A 40 10.57 13.06 7.93
N ARG A 41 9.85 12.06 7.42
CA ARG A 41 8.89 11.28 8.20
C ARG A 41 9.00 9.80 7.88
N VAL A 42 8.85 8.98 8.90
CA VAL A 42 8.59 7.54 8.73
C VAL A 42 7.21 7.38 8.11
N ARG A 43 7.12 6.58 7.06
CA ARG A 43 5.88 6.30 6.33
C ARG A 43 5.77 4.80 6.13
N ALA A 44 4.54 4.32 6.22
CA ALA A 44 4.16 2.95 5.94
C ALA A 44 2.84 3.03 5.18
N ASP A 45 2.61 2.07 4.29
CA ASP A 45 1.34 2.01 3.59
C ASP A 45 0.24 1.54 4.55
N VAL A 46 -0.93 2.15 4.43
CA VAL A 46 -2.10 1.80 5.23
C VAL A 46 -3.04 1.02 4.33
N VAL A 47 -3.31 -0.21 4.71
CA VAL A 47 -4.23 -1.09 3.99
C VAL A 47 -5.58 -1.04 4.67
N ASP A 48 -6.54 -0.46 3.97
CA ASP A 48 -7.93 -0.40 4.38
C ASP A 48 -8.61 -1.74 4.11
N VAL A 49 -8.85 -2.53 5.16
CA VAL A 49 -9.47 -3.85 5.06
C VAL A 49 -10.99 -3.70 5.07
N ALA A 50 -11.59 -4.03 3.93
CA ALA A 50 -13.04 -4.08 3.73
C ALA A 50 -13.52 -5.53 3.62
N PRO A 51 -14.73 -5.86 4.12
CA PRO A 51 -15.32 -7.16 3.91
C PRO A 51 -15.74 -7.33 2.45
N ASP A 52 -15.67 -8.56 1.96
CA ASP A 52 -16.20 -8.96 0.65
C ASP A 52 -17.65 -9.46 0.75
N VAL A 53 -18.22 -9.54 1.94
CA VAL A 53 -19.63 -9.90 2.16
C VAL A 53 -20.30 -8.93 3.13
N THR A 54 -21.60 -8.69 2.92
CA THR A 54 -22.40 -7.80 3.77
C THR A 54 -23.11 -8.61 4.85
N GLY A 55 -23.06 -8.14 6.10
CA GLY A 55 -23.75 -8.79 7.22
C GLY A 55 -23.41 -8.18 8.58
N LEU A 56 -23.94 -8.79 9.64
CA LEU A 56 -23.60 -8.45 11.01
C LEU A 56 -22.25 -9.05 11.39
N VAL A 57 -21.47 -8.35 12.20
CA VAL A 57 -20.22 -8.87 12.78
C VAL A 57 -20.57 -9.77 13.97
N SER A 58 -20.17 -11.04 13.90
CA SER A 58 -20.35 -11.97 15.03
C SER A 58 -19.26 -11.77 16.08
N ASP A 59 -18.00 -11.69 15.63
CA ASP A 59 -16.83 -11.68 16.48
C ASP A 59 -15.75 -10.76 15.90
N VAL A 60 -15.03 -10.08 16.79
CA VAL A 60 -13.82 -9.30 16.47
C VAL A 60 -12.65 -9.95 17.21
N PHE A 61 -11.66 -10.45 16.47
CA PHE A 61 -10.54 -11.23 17.02
C PHE A 61 -9.30 -10.39 17.32
N VAL A 62 -9.28 -9.14 16.85
CA VAL A 62 -8.16 -8.22 17.02
C VAL A 62 -8.52 -7.07 17.96
N LYS A 63 -7.49 -6.46 18.53
CA LYS A 63 -7.59 -5.25 19.33
C LYS A 63 -6.85 -4.11 18.65
N ASP A 64 -7.18 -2.88 19.02
CA ASP A 64 -6.45 -1.71 18.56
C ASP A 64 -4.97 -1.79 18.96
N ASN A 65 -4.08 -1.38 18.06
CA ASN A 65 -2.62 -1.47 18.18
C ASN A 65 -2.04 -2.89 18.30
N GLN A 66 -2.81 -3.93 17.96
CA GLN A 66 -2.32 -5.30 17.93
C GLN A 66 -1.55 -5.60 16.64
N THR A 67 -0.42 -6.28 16.76
CA THR A 67 0.33 -6.83 15.62
C THR A 67 -0.38 -8.05 15.06
N VAL A 68 -0.54 -8.07 13.74
CA VAL A 68 -1.19 -9.13 12.96
C VAL A 68 -0.31 -9.54 11.78
N HIS A 69 -0.40 -10.80 11.39
CA HIS A 69 0.29 -11.33 10.22
C HIS A 69 -0.69 -11.49 9.05
N LYS A 70 -0.13 -11.57 7.86
CA LYS A 70 -0.90 -11.88 6.65
C LYS A 70 -1.65 -13.21 6.83
N GLY A 71 -2.96 -13.15 6.66
CA GLY A 71 -3.87 -14.29 6.79
C GLY A 71 -4.57 -14.39 8.15
N ASP A 72 -4.17 -13.61 9.15
CA ASP A 72 -4.84 -13.59 10.45
C ASP A 72 -6.27 -13.04 10.29
N VAL A 73 -7.23 -13.69 10.96
CA VAL A 73 -8.63 -13.25 10.95
C VAL A 73 -8.77 -12.02 11.83
N LEU A 74 -9.27 -10.93 11.27
CA LEU A 74 -9.50 -9.67 11.97
C LEU A 74 -10.87 -9.70 12.65
N PHE A 75 -11.90 -9.99 11.87
CA PHE A 75 -13.27 -10.12 12.34
C PHE A 75 -14.05 -11.08 11.45
N ARG A 76 -15.18 -11.56 11.96
CA ARG A 76 -16.07 -12.49 11.29
C ARG A 76 -17.45 -11.90 11.09
N VAL A 77 -17.97 -12.04 9.88
CA VAL A 77 -19.36 -11.76 9.55
C VAL A 77 -20.20 -13.01 9.88
N ASP A 78 -21.43 -12.82 10.38
CA ASP A 78 -22.35 -13.90 10.71
C ASP A 78 -22.46 -14.91 9.56
N ARG A 79 -22.04 -16.14 9.86
CA ARG A 79 -21.89 -17.21 8.87
C ARG A 79 -23.19 -17.93 8.57
N ARG A 80 -24.19 -17.84 9.45
CA ARG A 80 -25.35 -18.72 9.46
C ARG A 80 -26.18 -18.59 8.19
N ARG A 81 -26.31 -17.36 7.67
CA ARG A 81 -26.97 -17.11 6.39
C ARG A 81 -26.21 -17.72 5.21
N PHE A 82 -24.87 -17.69 5.24
CA PHE A 82 -24.02 -18.21 4.17
C PHE A 82 -23.93 -19.74 4.20
N GLU A 83 -23.93 -20.35 5.39
CA GLU A 83 -24.03 -21.81 5.56
C GLU A 83 -25.34 -22.35 4.99
N LEU A 84 -26.46 -21.67 5.27
CA LEU A 84 -27.77 -22.03 4.69
C LEU A 84 -27.81 -21.85 3.17
N ALA A 85 -27.21 -20.78 2.64
CA ALA A 85 -27.10 -20.55 1.21
C ALA A 85 -26.28 -21.64 0.52
N LEU A 86 -25.14 -22.04 1.11
CA LEU A 86 -24.32 -23.13 0.62
C LEU A 86 -25.10 -24.45 0.61
N ALA A 87 -25.77 -24.80 1.71
CA ALA A 87 -26.59 -26.00 1.80
C ALA A 87 -27.70 -26.04 0.72
N GLN A 88 -28.34 -24.90 0.45
CA GLN A 88 -29.34 -24.78 -0.61
C GLN A 88 -28.72 -24.99 -2.01
N SER A 89 -27.56 -24.42 -2.29
CA SER A 89 -26.87 -24.60 -3.57
C SER A 89 -26.34 -26.03 -3.75
N GLU A 90 -25.90 -26.68 -2.68
CA GLU A 90 -25.50 -28.09 -2.70
C GLU A 90 -26.69 -29.02 -3.00
N ALA A 91 -27.87 -28.75 -2.44
CA ALA A 91 -29.09 -29.48 -2.77
C ALA A 91 -29.48 -29.30 -4.25
N SER A 92 -29.40 -28.07 -4.78
CA SER A 92 -29.65 -27.80 -6.21
C SER A 92 -28.64 -28.50 -7.12
N LEU A 93 -27.36 -28.56 -6.74
CA LEU A 93 -26.33 -29.30 -7.47
C LEU A 93 -26.60 -30.81 -7.46
N ALA A 94 -26.99 -31.37 -6.31
CA ALA A 94 -27.36 -32.78 -6.20
C ALA A 94 -28.56 -33.12 -7.10
N GLN A 95 -29.57 -32.24 -7.15
CA GLN A 95 -30.72 -32.39 -8.05
C GLN A 95 -30.30 -32.34 -9.52
N ALA A 96 -29.50 -31.35 -9.92
CA ALA A 96 -29.04 -31.22 -11.30
C ALA A 96 -28.16 -32.41 -11.73
N LYS A 97 -27.33 -32.91 -10.82
CA LYS A 97 -26.53 -34.12 -11.05
C LYS A 97 -27.41 -35.35 -11.28
N ALA A 98 -28.43 -35.54 -10.45
CA ALA A 98 -29.35 -36.67 -10.62
C ALA A 98 -30.11 -36.61 -11.96
N THR A 99 -30.50 -35.42 -12.40
CA THR A 99 -31.12 -35.22 -13.73
C THR A 99 -30.16 -35.54 -14.87
N LEU A 100 -28.90 -35.07 -14.79
CA LEU A 100 -27.86 -35.39 -15.77
C LEU A 100 -27.58 -36.91 -15.83
N ASP A 101 -27.44 -37.56 -14.68
CA ASP A 101 -27.19 -39.01 -14.60
C ASP A 101 -28.34 -39.82 -15.26
N LEU A 102 -29.59 -39.35 -15.11
CA LEU A 102 -30.74 -39.91 -15.81
C LEU A 102 -30.65 -39.71 -17.33
N ALA A 103 -30.31 -38.51 -17.80
CA ALA A 103 -30.16 -38.22 -19.23
C ALA A 103 -29.03 -39.02 -19.88
N VAL A 104 -27.89 -39.17 -19.19
CA VAL A 104 -26.77 -40.02 -19.61
C VAL A 104 -27.22 -41.47 -19.72
N THR A 105 -27.96 -41.98 -18.73
CA THR A 105 -28.49 -43.35 -18.74
C THR A 105 -29.47 -43.58 -19.89
N GLU A 106 -30.33 -42.59 -20.19
CA GLU A 106 -31.27 -42.65 -21.30
C GLU A 106 -30.57 -42.64 -22.66
N ARG A 107 -29.55 -41.77 -22.85
CA ARG A 107 -28.73 -41.79 -24.07
C ARG A 107 -28.07 -43.15 -24.27
N GLN A 108 -27.45 -43.71 -23.22
CA GLN A 108 -26.84 -45.04 -23.29
C GLN A 108 -27.87 -46.14 -23.59
N ARG A 109 -29.10 -46.02 -23.09
CA ARG A 109 -30.19 -46.96 -23.43
C ARG A 109 -30.55 -46.86 -24.91
N GLN A 110 -30.66 -45.65 -25.44
CA GLN A 110 -30.98 -45.42 -26.85
C GLN A 110 -29.88 -45.93 -27.79
N GLU A 111 -28.61 -45.83 -27.40
CA GLU A 111 -27.48 -46.41 -28.13
C GLU A 111 -27.53 -47.94 -28.17
N ARG A 112 -27.91 -48.59 -27.05
CA ARG A 112 -28.05 -50.07 -26.98
C ARG A 112 -29.20 -50.61 -27.83
N LEU A 113 -30.24 -49.81 -28.08
CA LEU A 113 -31.40 -50.20 -28.91
C LEU A 113 -31.07 -50.24 -30.42
N GLY A 114 -29.89 -49.75 -30.83
CA GLY A 114 -29.38 -49.90 -32.20
C GLY A 114 -30.33 -49.38 -33.28
N ASP A 115 -30.44 -50.13 -34.38
CA ASP A 115 -31.19 -49.80 -35.61
C ASP A 115 -32.72 -49.70 -35.44
N SER A 116 -33.24 -50.06 -34.26
CA SER A 116 -34.67 -49.94 -33.91
C SER A 116 -35.06 -48.55 -33.41
N GLY A 117 -34.09 -47.69 -33.10
CA GLY A 117 -34.31 -46.32 -32.63
C GLY A 117 -34.23 -45.29 -33.76
N SER A 118 -35.25 -44.43 -33.89
CA SER A 118 -35.24 -43.30 -34.82
C SER A 118 -34.06 -42.34 -34.55
N GLU A 119 -33.39 -41.84 -35.60
CA GLU A 119 -32.32 -40.83 -35.50
C GLU A 119 -32.78 -39.58 -34.74
N GLN A 120 -34.05 -39.17 -34.92
CA GLN A 120 -34.66 -38.05 -34.20
C GLN A 120 -34.62 -38.25 -32.67
N ASN A 121 -34.80 -39.49 -32.18
CA ASN A 121 -34.75 -39.78 -30.75
C ASN A 121 -33.32 -39.75 -30.20
N ARG A 122 -32.32 -40.12 -31.03
CA ARG A 122 -30.90 -40.01 -30.64
C ARG A 122 -30.46 -38.55 -30.54
N GLU A 123 -30.79 -37.73 -31.54
CA GLU A 123 -30.52 -36.30 -31.52
C GLU A 123 -31.19 -35.63 -30.32
N LYS A 124 -32.44 -36.01 -30.01
CA LYS A 124 -33.14 -35.52 -28.82
C LYS A 124 -32.42 -35.92 -27.52
N ALA A 125 -31.98 -37.18 -27.38
CA ALA A 125 -31.29 -37.65 -26.18
C ALA A 125 -29.94 -36.93 -25.96
N VAL A 126 -29.17 -36.73 -27.04
CA VAL A 126 -27.93 -35.93 -26.99
C VAL A 126 -28.22 -34.47 -26.62
N GLY A 127 -29.27 -33.88 -27.20
CA GLY A 127 -29.70 -32.53 -26.86
C GLY A 127 -30.11 -32.38 -25.39
N THR A 128 -30.84 -33.35 -24.84
CA THR A 128 -31.21 -33.36 -23.42
C THR A 128 -30.01 -33.52 -22.50
N GLU A 129 -29.08 -34.45 -22.79
CA GLU A 129 -27.83 -34.59 -22.01
C GLU A 129 -27.02 -33.29 -22.00
N GLN A 130 -26.89 -32.62 -23.15
CA GLN A 130 -26.19 -31.33 -23.24
C GLN A 130 -26.88 -30.23 -22.44
N GLN A 131 -28.21 -30.18 -22.45
CA GLN A 131 -28.99 -29.24 -21.64
C GLN A 131 -28.82 -29.49 -20.14
N ASP A 132 -28.89 -30.75 -19.72
CA ASP A 132 -28.72 -31.13 -18.31
C ASP A 132 -27.28 -30.95 -17.84
N LEU A 133 -26.30 -31.15 -18.74
CA LEU A 133 -24.90 -30.84 -18.46
C LEU A 133 -24.69 -29.35 -18.23
N ALA A 134 -25.34 -28.50 -19.03
CA ALA A 134 -25.32 -27.05 -18.83
C ALA A 134 -25.99 -26.66 -17.51
N ALA A 135 -27.12 -27.27 -17.16
CA ALA A 135 -27.81 -27.05 -15.89
C ALA A 135 -26.98 -27.50 -14.67
N TYR A 136 -26.30 -28.65 -14.77
CA TYR A 136 -25.34 -29.13 -13.78
C TYR A 136 -24.19 -28.15 -13.58
N ASN A 137 -23.57 -27.67 -14.67
CA ASN A 137 -22.48 -26.70 -14.60
C ASN A 137 -22.93 -25.37 -13.97
N GLN A 138 -24.15 -24.91 -14.26
CA GLN A 138 -24.74 -23.73 -13.63
C GLN A 138 -24.94 -23.91 -12.11
N ALA A 139 -25.43 -25.08 -11.70
CA ALA A 139 -25.61 -25.40 -10.28
C ALA A 139 -24.25 -25.54 -9.56
N LEU A 140 -23.24 -26.09 -10.23
CA LEU A 140 -21.88 -26.20 -9.71
C LEU A 140 -21.27 -24.82 -9.45
N ALA A 141 -21.36 -23.91 -10.43
CA ALA A 141 -20.90 -22.54 -10.28
C ALA A 141 -21.63 -21.81 -9.14
N SER A 142 -22.93 -22.04 -9.00
CA SER A 142 -23.75 -21.44 -7.93
C SER A 142 -23.33 -21.94 -6.55
N ARG A 143 -23.00 -23.24 -6.41
CA ARG A 143 -22.41 -23.81 -5.18
C ARG A 143 -21.06 -23.17 -4.87
N ASP A 144 -20.20 -23.05 -5.88
CA ASP A 144 -18.86 -22.50 -5.70
C ASP A 144 -18.89 -21.01 -5.30
N ILE A 145 -19.84 -20.21 -5.81
CA ILE A 145 -20.08 -18.84 -5.34
C ILE A 145 -20.52 -18.83 -3.87
N ALA A 146 -21.51 -19.64 -3.49
CA ALA A 146 -22.00 -19.70 -2.11
C ALA A 146 -20.90 -20.16 -1.14
N LYS A 147 -20.04 -21.08 -1.57
CA LYS A 147 -18.87 -21.53 -0.81
C LYS A 147 -17.85 -20.41 -0.63
N LEU A 148 -17.55 -19.67 -1.71
CA LEU A 148 -16.64 -18.53 -1.64
C LEU A 148 -17.17 -17.45 -0.71
N ASP A 149 -18.47 -17.10 -0.81
CA ASP A 149 -19.09 -16.13 0.09
C ASP A 149 -18.98 -16.59 1.56
N LEU A 150 -19.17 -17.89 1.84
CA LEU A 150 -18.97 -18.46 3.18
C LEU A 150 -17.51 -18.37 3.65
N GLU A 151 -16.53 -18.62 2.78
CA GLU A 151 -15.10 -18.46 3.10
C GLU A 151 -14.73 -17.00 3.35
N ARG A 152 -15.36 -16.08 2.63
CA ARG A 152 -15.17 -14.61 2.73
C ARG A 152 -15.87 -13.98 3.94
N THR A 153 -16.61 -14.76 4.74
CA THR A 153 -17.13 -14.31 6.04
C THR A 153 -16.03 -14.04 7.05
N ASP A 154 -14.90 -14.77 6.96
CA ASP A 154 -13.70 -14.52 7.75
C ASP A 154 -12.87 -13.44 7.04
N VAL A 155 -12.92 -12.21 7.55
CA VAL A 155 -12.15 -11.10 7.01
C VAL A 155 -10.74 -11.14 7.58
N LYS A 156 -9.76 -11.34 6.70
CA LYS A 156 -8.36 -11.57 7.07
C LYS A 156 -7.46 -10.40 6.68
N SER A 157 -6.35 -10.24 7.38
CA SER A 157 -5.29 -9.30 6.99
C SER A 157 -4.61 -9.74 5.70
N THR A 158 -4.38 -8.82 4.77
CA THR A 158 -3.64 -9.06 3.52
C THR A 158 -2.13 -8.81 3.65
N VAL A 159 -1.72 -8.13 4.71
CA VAL A 159 -0.33 -7.70 4.99
C VAL A 159 0.08 -8.01 6.42
N ASN A 160 1.37 -8.00 6.69
CA ASN A 160 1.91 -8.05 8.05
C ASN A 160 1.93 -6.64 8.61
N GLY A 161 1.42 -6.43 9.82
CA GLY A 161 1.21 -5.07 10.26
C GLY A 161 0.68 -4.92 11.67
N SER A 162 0.31 -3.69 11.99
CA SER A 162 -0.42 -3.39 13.22
C SER A 162 -1.77 -2.77 12.89
N VAL A 163 -2.82 -3.24 13.56
CA VAL A 163 -4.17 -2.67 13.45
C VAL A 163 -4.19 -1.30 14.11
N THR A 164 -4.79 -0.30 13.46
CA THR A 164 -4.95 1.05 13.99
C THR A 164 -6.40 1.52 13.84
N ASN A 165 -6.85 2.34 14.80
CA ASN A 165 -8.17 2.96 14.83
C ASN A 165 -9.31 1.92 14.69
N LEU A 166 -9.23 0.84 15.47
CA LEU A 166 -10.26 -0.19 15.46
C LEU A 166 -11.51 0.28 16.23
N ASP A 167 -12.52 0.73 15.50
CA ASP A 167 -13.83 1.11 16.05
C ASP A 167 -14.90 0.01 15.93
N LEU A 168 -14.57 -1.12 15.28
CA LEU A 168 -15.50 -2.21 15.00
C LEU A 168 -15.86 -2.99 16.26
N GLN A 169 -17.16 -3.18 16.52
CA GLN A 169 -17.68 -3.98 17.63
C GLN A 169 -18.52 -5.17 17.16
N PRO A 170 -18.58 -6.27 17.94
CA PRO A 170 -19.56 -7.33 17.72
C PRO A 170 -20.98 -6.76 17.70
N GLY A 171 -21.78 -7.12 16.69
CA GLY A 171 -23.11 -6.58 16.45
C GLY A 171 -23.17 -5.44 15.44
N ASP A 172 -22.04 -4.85 15.04
CA ASP A 172 -22.01 -3.86 13.97
C ASP A 172 -22.43 -4.46 12.63
N PHE A 173 -23.09 -3.65 11.80
CA PHE A 173 -23.42 -4.04 10.43
C PHE A 173 -22.36 -3.54 9.46
N VAL A 174 -21.80 -4.45 8.67
CA VAL A 174 -20.76 -4.13 7.69
C VAL A 174 -21.25 -4.37 6.27
N THR A 175 -20.79 -3.52 5.35
CA THR A 175 -21.16 -3.53 3.94
C THR A 175 -19.96 -3.85 3.06
N ARG A 176 -20.18 -4.67 2.01
CA ARG A 176 -19.15 -5.00 1.02
C ARG A 176 -18.45 -3.75 0.51
N GLY A 177 -17.12 -3.77 0.51
CA GLY A 177 -16.27 -2.70 -0.03
C GLY A 177 -16.11 -1.47 0.87
N THR A 178 -16.75 -1.41 2.03
CA THR A 178 -16.53 -0.32 3.01
C THR A 178 -15.52 -0.78 4.05
N ALA A 179 -14.35 -0.14 4.09
CA ALA A 179 -13.31 -0.47 5.06
C ALA A 179 -13.75 -0.18 6.48
N LYS A 180 -13.40 -1.09 7.40
CA LYS A 180 -13.71 -0.99 8.84
C LYS A 180 -12.49 -1.18 9.73
N VAL A 181 -11.40 -1.69 9.16
CA VAL A 181 -10.13 -1.90 9.87
C VAL A 181 -9.02 -1.37 8.99
N ALA A 182 -8.14 -0.55 9.57
CA ALA A 182 -6.92 -0.11 8.93
C ALA A 182 -5.74 -0.92 9.49
N VAL A 183 -4.92 -1.49 8.61
CA VAL A 183 -3.69 -2.19 8.97
C VAL A 183 -2.51 -1.41 8.43
N VAL A 184 -1.62 -0.95 9.32
CA VAL A 184 -0.36 -0.32 8.93
C VAL A 184 0.63 -1.42 8.57
N ASP A 185 1.01 -1.48 7.29
CA ASP A 185 1.92 -2.50 6.77
C ASP A 185 3.34 -2.28 7.28
N SER A 186 3.91 -3.30 7.91
CA SER A 186 5.28 -3.27 8.44
C SER A 186 6.32 -3.49 7.35
N ASP A 187 5.96 -4.14 6.24
CA ASP A 187 6.89 -4.48 5.16
C ASP A 187 7.14 -3.28 4.21
N SER A 188 6.25 -2.27 4.22
CA SER A 188 6.36 -1.03 3.40
C SER A 188 6.95 0.18 4.16
N LEU A 189 7.56 -0.06 5.32
CA LEU A 189 8.22 0.98 6.11
C LEU A 189 9.35 1.65 5.32
N ARG A 190 9.23 2.96 5.15
CA ARG A 190 10.18 3.81 4.43
C ARG A 190 10.29 5.18 5.09
N ILE A 191 11.25 5.97 4.64
CA ILE A 191 11.34 7.39 5.02
C ILE A 191 11.02 8.24 3.81
N GLU A 192 10.08 9.17 3.98
CA GLU A 192 9.82 10.23 3.02
C GLU A 192 10.48 11.50 3.53
N ALA A 193 11.53 11.94 2.84
CA ALA A 193 12.33 13.09 3.19
C ALA A 193 12.11 14.23 2.19
N TYR A 194 11.79 15.41 2.69
CA TYR A 194 11.47 16.57 1.86
C TYR A 194 12.70 17.48 1.75
N PHE A 195 13.32 17.49 0.57
CA PHE A 195 14.50 18.30 0.28
C PHE A 195 14.13 19.57 -0.48
N GLU A 196 14.92 20.62 -0.29
CA GLU A 196 14.80 21.85 -1.07
C GLU A 196 15.30 21.59 -2.50
N GLU A 197 14.63 22.17 -3.48
CA GLU A 197 14.94 22.03 -4.90
C GLU A 197 16.42 22.32 -5.25
N ASN A 198 17.03 23.30 -4.58
CA ASN A 198 18.46 23.65 -4.75
C ASN A 198 19.43 22.54 -4.32
N LYS A 199 19.01 21.62 -3.44
CA LYS A 199 19.84 20.51 -2.93
C LYS A 199 19.72 19.25 -3.79
N LEU A 200 18.69 19.13 -4.62
CA LEU A 200 18.44 17.95 -5.45
C LEU A 200 19.55 17.56 -6.42
N PRO A 201 20.28 18.49 -7.08
CA PRO A 201 21.35 18.10 -8.01
C PRO A 201 22.48 17.28 -7.36
N ARG A 202 22.55 17.27 -6.03
CA ARG A 202 23.55 16.55 -5.22
C ARG A 202 23.03 15.22 -4.67
N ILE A 203 21.79 14.86 -4.97
CA ILE A 203 21.15 13.64 -4.50
C ILE A 203 20.93 12.73 -5.70
N GLN A 204 21.47 11.51 -5.63
CA GLN A 204 21.30 10.49 -6.65
C GLN A 204 20.67 9.23 -6.03
N PRO A 205 19.84 8.49 -6.79
CA PRO A 205 19.41 7.16 -6.39
C PRO A 205 20.63 6.27 -6.09
N GLY A 206 20.62 5.60 -4.93
CA GLY A 206 21.70 4.75 -4.43
C GLY A 206 22.74 5.45 -3.54
N ASP A 207 22.59 6.75 -3.27
CA ASP A 207 23.39 7.47 -2.26
C ASP A 207 23.07 6.97 -0.84
N ARG A 208 24.07 6.97 0.04
CA ARG A 208 23.89 6.55 1.43
C ARG A 208 23.13 7.64 2.19
N ALA A 209 22.12 7.24 2.96
CA ALA A 209 21.35 8.13 3.82
C ALA A 209 21.56 7.74 5.28
N VAL A 210 21.93 8.71 6.11
CA VAL A 210 21.98 8.58 7.57
C VAL A 210 20.73 9.25 8.14
N VAL A 211 19.95 8.47 8.86
CA VAL A 211 18.66 8.89 9.40
C VAL A 211 18.76 8.98 10.91
N LYS A 212 18.50 10.17 11.44
CA LYS A 212 18.52 10.47 12.87
C LYS A 212 17.12 10.67 13.38
N MET A 213 16.71 9.84 14.33
CA MET A 213 15.38 9.90 14.92
C MET A 213 15.45 10.53 16.31
N MET A 214 14.49 11.42 16.63
CA MET A 214 14.43 11.98 17.98
C MET A 214 14.07 10.88 18.99
N GLY A 215 14.85 10.80 20.07
CA GLY A 215 14.68 9.81 21.15
C GLY A 215 15.36 8.46 20.90
N VAL A 216 16.11 8.31 19.81
CA VAL A 216 16.94 7.13 19.53
C VAL A 216 18.39 7.62 19.38
N ASN A 217 19.31 6.99 20.10
CA ASN A 217 20.73 7.37 20.07
C ASN A 217 21.51 6.73 18.91
N GLU A 218 20.93 5.70 18.29
CA GLU A 218 21.53 5.01 17.15
C GLU A 218 21.04 5.64 15.84
N ASP A 219 22.01 5.91 14.96
CA ASP A 219 21.74 6.38 13.61
C ASP A 219 21.26 5.20 12.75
N LEU A 220 20.15 5.40 12.04
CA LEU A 220 19.60 4.42 11.10
C LEU A 220 20.29 4.59 9.75
N GLU A 221 20.71 3.49 9.15
CA GLU A 221 21.36 3.50 7.83
C GLU A 221 20.37 3.08 6.74
N GLY A 222 20.41 3.81 5.63
CA GLY A 222 19.63 3.49 4.44
C GLY A 222 20.27 4.03 3.17
N HIS A 223 19.52 3.96 2.09
CA HIS A 223 19.91 4.54 0.81
C HIS A 223 18.74 5.24 0.13
N VAL A 224 19.08 6.18 -0.75
CA VAL A 224 18.09 6.85 -1.59
C VAL A 224 17.54 5.83 -2.58
N ASP A 225 16.26 5.50 -2.46
CA ASP A 225 15.57 4.61 -3.38
C ASP A 225 15.17 5.39 -4.64
N SER A 226 14.37 6.43 -4.46
CA SER A 226 13.81 7.20 -5.57
C SER A 226 13.56 8.67 -5.21
N ILE A 227 13.61 9.53 -6.22
CA ILE A 227 13.24 10.94 -6.12
C ILE A 227 11.90 11.10 -6.84
N ALA A 228 10.95 11.82 -6.24
CA ALA A 228 9.64 12.00 -6.86
C ALA A 228 9.74 12.71 -8.22
N THR A 229 9.19 12.09 -9.26
CA THR A 229 9.20 12.60 -10.64
C THR A 229 8.13 13.66 -10.91
N GLY A 230 7.24 13.92 -9.94
CA GLY A 230 6.17 14.90 -10.07
C GLY A 230 5.72 15.43 -8.72
N ILE A 231 5.43 16.74 -8.68
CA ILE A 231 4.86 17.45 -7.55
C ILE A 231 3.58 18.10 -8.07
N ASP A 232 2.52 18.04 -7.28
CA ASP A 232 1.24 18.64 -7.66
C ASP A 232 1.35 20.17 -7.68
N ASP A 233 0.82 20.79 -8.75
CA ASP A 233 0.82 22.25 -8.93
C ASP A 233 -0.45 22.81 -8.32
N ARG A 234 -0.38 23.20 -7.04
CA ARG A 234 -1.53 23.73 -6.28
C ARG A 234 -2.15 25.00 -6.87
N GLU A 235 -1.44 25.72 -7.74
CA GLU A 235 -1.95 26.91 -8.43
C GLU A 235 -2.71 26.56 -9.72
N ARG A 236 -2.58 25.32 -10.18
CA ARG A 236 -3.21 24.80 -11.39
C ARG A 236 -4.48 24.05 -11.00
N THR A 237 -5.63 24.69 -11.21
CA THR A 237 -6.91 23.97 -11.07
C THR A 237 -7.13 23.15 -12.34
N SER A 238 -7.21 21.83 -12.20
CA SER A 238 -7.58 20.96 -13.33
C SER A 238 -9.03 21.25 -13.73
N SER A 239 -9.22 22.06 -14.78
CA SER A 239 -10.52 22.17 -15.45
C SER A 239 -10.74 20.93 -16.31
N SER A 240 -11.97 20.45 -16.45
CA SER A 240 -12.32 19.25 -17.22
C SER A 240 -12.03 19.36 -18.73
N GLY A 241 -11.47 20.48 -19.21
CA GLY A 241 -10.95 20.65 -20.56
C GLY A 241 -9.42 20.53 -20.59
N LEU A 242 -8.85 20.10 -21.72
CA LEU A 242 -7.40 19.95 -21.95
C LEU A 242 -6.59 21.26 -21.88
N LEU A 243 -7.17 22.33 -21.33
CA LEU A 243 -6.56 23.63 -21.14
C LEU A 243 -6.23 23.82 -19.67
N ALA A 244 -5.01 24.30 -19.41
CA ALA A 244 -4.57 24.64 -18.08
C ALA A 244 -5.27 25.92 -17.59
N ASN A 245 -5.90 25.84 -16.42
CA ASN A 245 -6.42 27.00 -15.71
C ASN A 245 -5.50 27.28 -14.50
N ILE A 246 -4.81 28.41 -14.52
CA ILE A 246 -3.79 28.78 -13.53
C ILE A 246 -4.28 30.02 -12.81
N ASN A 247 -4.29 29.99 -11.49
CA ASN A 247 -4.63 31.16 -10.70
C ASN A 247 -3.45 32.15 -10.71
N PRO A 248 -3.63 33.44 -11.06
CA PRO A 248 -2.52 34.39 -11.09
C PRO A 248 -2.10 34.77 -9.65
N THR A 249 -1.02 34.16 -9.16
CA THR A 249 -0.41 34.48 -7.86
C THR A 249 0.82 35.39 -8.04
N PHE A 250 0.81 36.56 -7.39
CA PHE A 250 1.95 37.48 -7.35
C PHE A 250 2.80 37.23 -6.10
N THR A 251 3.64 36.19 -6.12
CA THR A 251 4.63 35.96 -5.06
C THR A 251 5.93 36.71 -5.37
N TRP A 252 6.19 37.80 -4.64
CA TRP A 252 7.43 38.59 -4.72
C TRP A 252 8.63 37.90 -4.04
N VAL A 253 8.39 36.82 -3.29
CA VAL A 253 9.41 35.91 -2.75
C VAL A 253 9.21 34.53 -3.36
N ARG A 254 10.25 33.96 -3.96
CA ARG A 254 10.27 32.54 -4.36
C ARG A 254 10.90 31.73 -3.23
N LEU A 255 10.15 30.78 -2.69
CA LEU A 255 10.66 29.77 -1.77
C LEU A 255 10.97 28.51 -2.57
N ALA A 256 12.07 27.82 -2.24
CA ALA A 256 12.38 26.53 -2.84
C ALA A 256 11.25 25.54 -2.54
N GLN A 257 10.79 24.82 -3.57
CA GLN A 257 9.82 23.75 -3.36
C GLN A 257 10.47 22.59 -2.61
N ARG A 258 9.63 21.86 -1.87
CA ARG A 258 10.01 20.68 -1.09
C ARG A 258 9.70 19.44 -1.92
N VAL A 259 10.75 18.77 -2.39
CA VAL A 259 10.63 17.60 -3.26
C VAL A 259 10.81 16.34 -2.42
N PRO A 260 9.83 15.40 -2.42
CA PRO A 260 9.95 14.18 -1.66
C PRO A 260 10.98 13.23 -2.28
N VAL A 261 11.92 12.80 -1.46
CA VAL A 261 12.91 11.77 -1.74
C VAL A 261 12.59 10.58 -0.83
N ARG A 262 12.42 9.41 -1.44
CA ARG A 262 12.15 8.16 -0.74
C ARG A 262 13.46 7.48 -0.38
N ILE A 263 13.54 7.05 0.87
CA ILE A 263 14.73 6.42 1.44
C ILE A 263 14.32 5.06 1.99
N HIS A 264 15.00 4.04 1.51
CA HIS A 264 14.87 2.67 2.00
C HIS A 264 15.83 2.47 3.19
N LEU A 265 15.35 1.81 4.24
CA LEU A 265 16.14 1.51 5.43
C LEU A 265 16.81 0.13 5.27
N ASP A 266 18.13 0.08 5.35
CA ASP A 266 18.90 -1.15 5.15
C ASP A 266 19.07 -1.94 6.44
N LYS A 267 19.20 -1.24 7.58
CA LYS A 267 19.32 -1.83 8.90
C LYS A 267 18.48 -1.05 9.90
N VAL A 268 17.58 -1.77 10.57
CA VAL A 268 16.82 -1.24 11.72
C VAL A 268 17.30 -2.00 12.97
N PRO A 269 17.88 -1.32 13.96
CA PRO A 269 18.32 -1.96 15.20
C PRO A 269 17.19 -2.68 15.93
N GLU A 270 17.49 -3.85 16.48
CA GLU A 270 16.53 -4.65 17.25
C GLU A 270 15.99 -3.84 18.44
N GLY A 271 14.66 -3.69 18.51
CA GLY A 271 13.97 -2.92 19.55
C GLY A 271 13.53 -1.51 19.11
N THR A 272 13.93 -1.02 17.93
CA THR A 272 13.46 0.27 17.42
C THR A 272 12.06 0.15 16.81
N LYS A 273 11.04 0.62 17.53
CA LYS A 273 9.67 0.74 16.98
C LYS A 273 9.58 1.95 16.04
N LEU A 274 9.55 1.66 14.74
CA LEU A 274 9.25 2.64 13.69
C LEU A 274 7.73 2.87 13.65
N ILE A 275 7.28 4.04 14.11
CA ILE A 275 5.88 4.42 14.08
C ILE A 275 5.69 5.35 12.88
N SER A 276 4.73 5.02 12.01
CA SER A 276 4.35 5.86 10.88
C SER A 276 3.96 7.26 11.37
N GLY A 277 4.48 8.29 10.71
CA GLY A 277 4.29 9.70 11.06
C GLY A 277 5.38 10.30 11.96
N ARG A 278 6.29 9.51 12.55
CA ARG A 278 7.42 10.05 13.34
C ARG A 278 8.33 10.92 12.48
N THR A 279 8.70 12.08 13.02
CA THR A 279 9.70 12.96 12.40
C THR A 279 11.10 12.40 12.54
N VAL A 280 11.86 12.45 11.46
CA VAL A 280 13.27 12.09 11.39
C VAL A 280 14.05 13.20 10.70
N THR A 281 15.35 13.28 10.99
CA THR A 281 16.29 14.10 10.23
C THR A 281 17.08 13.19 9.33
N VAL A 282 17.26 13.58 8.08
CA VAL A 282 17.99 12.81 7.08
C VAL A 282 19.17 13.62 6.62
N ASP A 283 20.33 12.96 6.57
CA ASP A 283 21.55 13.47 5.98
C ASP A 283 22.01 12.51 4.87
N ILE A 284 22.08 13.00 3.63
CA ILE A 284 22.50 12.21 2.48
C ILE A 284 24.01 12.39 2.30
N GLN A 285 24.72 11.28 2.15
CA GLN A 285 26.15 11.21 1.88
C GLN A 285 26.35 10.76 0.43
N PRO A 286 26.56 11.71 -0.51
CA PRO A 286 26.68 11.39 -1.93
C PRO A 286 27.92 10.52 -2.20
N LYS A 287 27.79 9.54 -3.08
CA LYS A 287 28.95 8.74 -3.53
C LYS A 287 29.81 9.56 -4.50
N GLY A 288 30.69 10.40 -3.97
CA GLY A 288 31.67 11.14 -4.77
C GLY A 288 32.10 12.46 -4.16
N ARG A 289 32.92 12.39 -3.10
CA ARG A 289 33.82 13.47 -2.69
C ARG A 289 35.23 12.95 -2.59
#